data_AF-A0A6B1HBV2-F1
#
_entry.id   AF-A0A6B1HBV2-F1
#
_cell.length_a   1.000
_cell.length_b   1.000
_cell.length_c   1.000
_cell.angle_alpha   90.00
_cell.angle_beta   90.00
_cell.angle_gamma   90.00
#
_symmetry.space_group_name_H-M   'P 1'
#
loop_
_entity.id
_entity.type
_entity.pdbx_description
1 polymer ?
#
loop_
_entity_poly.entity_id
_entity_poly.type
_entity_poly.pdbx_seq_one_letter_code
_entity_poly.pdbx_strand_id
1 'polypeptide(L)' 'MTSPSADPTPEERIWQVVAEIPFGNVASYGQVAELAGLPRGARRVGRCLSRLPAGTRLPWHRV' A
#
# COMPACT_ATOMS: atom_id res chain seq x y z
N MET A 1 -3.07 26.35 -2.70
CA MET A 1 -2.43 25.37 -3.59
C MET A 1 -1.22 24.82 -2.86
N THR A 2 -1.38 23.68 -2.18
CA THR A 2 -0.31 23.07 -1.38
C THR A 2 0.59 22.26 -2.29
N SER A 3 1.87 22.63 -2.35
CA SER A 3 2.92 22.01 -3.12
C SER A 3 3.01 20.49 -2.87
N PRO A 4 3.18 19.63 -3.89
CA PRO A 4 3.54 18.24 -3.67
C PRO A 4 5.01 18.20 -3.25
N SER A 5 5.28 17.98 -1.96
CA SER A 5 6.62 17.59 -1.52
C SER A 5 6.96 16.28 -2.22
N ALA A 6 8.05 16.27 -2.98
CA ALA A 6 8.40 15.24 -3.95
C ALA A 6 8.86 13.89 -3.35
N ASP A 7 8.52 13.62 -2.08
CA ASP A 7 8.82 12.37 -1.41
C ASP A 7 7.57 11.49 -1.40
N PRO A 8 7.60 10.29 -2.02
CA PRO A 8 6.47 9.40 -2.01
C PRO A 8 6.17 9.01 -0.57
N THR A 9 4.95 9.31 -0.16
CA THR A 9 4.44 8.99 1.17
C THR A 9 4.51 7.48 1.41
N PRO A 10 4.61 7.04 2.68
CA PRO A 10 4.49 5.63 3.03
C PRO A 10 3.29 4.93 2.36
N GLU A 11 2.17 5.66 2.28
CA GLU A 11 0.92 5.24 1.67
C GLU A 11 1.08 4.97 0.16
N GLU A 12 1.74 5.88 -0.58
CA GLU A 12 2.02 5.70 -2.01
C GLU A 12 2.96 4.53 -2.29
N ARG A 13 3.96 4.31 -1.44
CA ARG A 13 4.85 3.13 -1.56
C ARG A 13 4.07 1.83 -1.39
N ILE A 14 3.15 1.80 -0.43
CA ILE A 14 2.24 0.66 -0.23
C ILE A 14 1.40 0.44 -1.49
N TRP A 15 0.85 1.51 -2.09
CA TRP A 15 0.07 1.39 -3.32
C TRP A 15 0.88 0.86 -4.51
N GLN A 16 2.14 1.30 -4.66
CA GLN A 16 3.02 0.77 -5.70
C GLN A 16 3.26 -0.72 -5.54
N VAL A 17 3.61 -1.17 -4.33
CA VAL A 17 3.80 -2.60 -4.01
C VAL A 17 2.53 -3.40 -4.27
N VAL A 18 1.37 -2.90 -3.83
CA VAL A 18 0.08 -3.58 -4.02
C VAL A 18 -0.30 -3.64 -5.50
N ALA A 19 0.03 -2.62 -6.28
CA ALA A 19 -0.17 -2.60 -7.73
C ALA A 19 0.77 -3.59 -8.46
N GLU A 20 1.93 -3.90 -7.88
CA GLU A 20 2.89 -4.87 -8.40
C GLU A 20 2.47 -6.33 -8.18
N ILE A 21 1.50 -6.60 -7.29
CA ILE A 21 1.07 -7.97 -6.96
C ILE A 21 0.45 -8.65 -8.20
N PRO A 22 1.10 -9.68 -8.77
CA PRO A 22 0.59 -10.35 -9.96
C PRO A 22 -0.72 -11.10 -9.67
N PHE A 23 -1.53 -11.30 -10.71
CA PHE A 23 -2.76 -12.06 -10.61
C PHE A 23 -2.48 -13.50 -10.16
N GLY A 24 -3.21 -13.98 -9.16
CA GLY A 24 -3.05 -15.33 -8.59
C GLY A 24 -2.09 -15.41 -7.39
N ASN A 25 -1.43 -14.31 -7.02
CA ASN A 25 -0.65 -14.22 -5.79
C ASN A 25 -1.30 -13.26 -4.79
N VAL A 26 -1.05 -13.53 -3.51
CA VAL A 26 -1.47 -12.70 -2.38
C VAL A 26 -0.24 -12.36 -1.54
N ALA A 27 -0.20 -11.15 -0.99
CA ALA A 27 0.91 -10.68 -0.17
C ALA A 27 0.39 -10.24 1.19
N SER A 28 0.95 -10.74 2.28
CA SER A 28 0.51 -10.33 3.62
C SER A 28 0.82 -8.86 3.93
N TYR A 29 0.06 -8.24 4.82
CA TYR A 29 0.33 -6.90 5.36
C TYR A 29 1.78 -6.66 5.79
N GLY A 30 2.44 -7.69 6.33
CA GLY A 30 3.85 -7.64 6.71
C GLY A 30 4.77 -7.58 5.49
N GLN A 31 4.54 -8.44 4.50
CA GLN A 31 5.32 -8.46 3.25
C GLN A 31 5.15 -7.15 2.47
N VAL A 32 3.93 -6.63 2.37
CA VAL A 32 3.67 -5.34 1.71
C VAL A 32 4.42 -4.21 2.42
N ALA A 33 4.45 -4.22 3.75
CA ALA A 33 5.20 -3.23 4.52
C ALA A 33 6.71 -3.35 4.32
N GLU A 34 7.27 -4.57 4.29
CA GLU A 34 8.70 -4.77 4.00
C GLU A 34 9.08 -4.32 2.59
N LEU A 35 8.31 -4.70 1.58
CA LEU A 35 8.51 -4.28 0.19
C LEU A 35 8.39 -2.76 0.02
N ALA A 36 7.52 -2.12 0.79
CA ALA A 36 7.37 -0.66 0.80
C ALA A 36 8.49 0.06 1.57
N GLY A 37 9.46 -0.67 2.14
CA GLY A 37 10.55 -0.11 2.94
C GLY A 37 10.09 0.41 4.31
N LEU A 38 9.00 -0.14 4.85
CA LEU A 38 8.39 0.24 6.12
C LEU A 38 8.57 -0.90 7.14
N PRO A 39 9.70 -0.95 7.88
CA PRO A 39 9.91 -1.98 8.89
C PRO A 39 8.80 -1.92 9.95
N ARG A 40 8.13 -3.05 10.20
CA ARG A 40 6.95 -3.18 11.09
C ARG A 40 5.75 -2.31 10.68
N GLY A 41 5.69 -1.91 9.42
CA GLY A 41 4.62 -1.07 8.86
C GLY A 41 3.27 -1.76 8.65
N ALA A 42 3.12 -3.03 9.02
CA ALA A 42 1.89 -3.81 8.78
C ALA A 42 0.61 -3.13 9.32
N ARG A 43 0.67 -2.52 10.52
CA ARG A 43 -0.45 -1.74 11.07
C ARG A 43 -0.79 -0.52 10.22
N ARG A 44 0.22 0.09 9.59
CA ARG A 44 0.05 1.24 8.70
C ARG A 44 -0.61 0.79 7.40
N VAL A 45 -0.17 -0.32 6.81
CA VAL A 45 -0.82 -0.95 5.64
C VAL A 45 -2.30 -1.18 5.91
N GLY A 46 -2.65 -1.85 7.01
CA GLY A 46 -4.05 -2.06 7.39
C GLY A 46 -4.83 -0.75 7.50
N ARG A 47 -4.26 0.28 8.14
CA ARG A 47 -4.89 1.59 8.27
C ARG A 47 -5.05 2.32 6.93
N CYS A 48 -4.11 2.13 6.00
CA CYS A 48 -4.20 2.65 4.63
C CYS A 48 -5.32 1.98 3.87
N LEU A 49 -5.39 0.64 3.92
CA LEU A 49 -6.47 -0.15 3.31
C LEU A 49 -7.84 0.21 3.89
N SER A 50 -7.95 0.42 5.21
CA SER A 50 -9.21 0.86 5.83
C SER A 50 -9.63 2.28 5.44
N ARG A 51 -8.70 3.12 4.97
CA ARG A 51 -8.98 4.51 4.54
C ARG A 51 -9.16 4.64 3.03
N LEU A 52 -8.93 3.57 2.27
CA LEU A 52 -9.09 3.58 0.82
C LEU A 52 -10.59 3.68 0.45
N PRO A 53 -10.99 4.61 -0.42
CA PRO A 53 -12.36 4.69 -0.90
C PRO A 53 -12.72 3.42 -1.69
N ALA A 54 -13.96 2.95 -1.54
CA ALA A 54 -14.44 1.67 -2.08
C ALA A 54 -14.38 1.53 -3.62
N GLY A 55 -14.05 2.61 -4.35
CA GLY A 55 -13.89 2.62 -5.81
C GLY A 55 -12.44 2.50 -6.30
N THR A 56 -11.48 2.17 -5.43
CA THR A 56 -10.07 2.16 -5.83
C THR A 56 -9.74 0.94 -6.68
N ARG A 57 -9.04 1.16 -7.80
CA ARG A 57 -8.57 0.10 -8.74
C ARG A 57 -7.47 -0.81 -8.18
N LEU A 58 -7.05 -0.59 -6.94
CA LEU A 58 -6.01 -1.39 -6.28
C LEU A 58 -6.58 -2.76 -5.90
N PRO A 59 -5.85 -3.86 -6.13
CA PRO A 59 -6.25 -5.20 -5.74
C PRO A 59 -6.06 -5.42 -4.23
N TRP A 60 -6.67 -4.57 -3.39
CA TRP A 60 -6.58 -4.64 -1.92
C TRP A 60 -7.08 -5.97 -1.35
N HIS A 61 -7.95 -6.67 -2.08
CA HIS A 61 -8.40 -8.03 -1.74
C HIS A 61 -7.29 -9.09 -1.84
N ARG A 62 -6.13 -8.75 -2.40
CA ARG A 62 -4.95 -9.64 -2.50
C ARG A 62 -3.92 -9.38 -1.40
N VAL A 63 -4.28 -8.57 -0.39
CA VAL A 63 -3.42 -8.17 0.73
C VAL A 63 -3.95 -8.67 2.07
#